data_AF-A0A417PDF7-F1
#
_entry.id   AF-A0A417PDF7-F1
#
_cell.length_a   1.000
_cell.length_b   1.000
_cell.length_c   1.000
_cell.angle_alpha   90.00
_cell.angle_beta   90.00
_cell.angle_gamma   90.00
#
_symmetry.space_group_name_H-M   'P 1'
#
loop_
_entity.id
_entity.type
_entity.pdbx_description
1 polymer ?
#
loop_
_entity_poly.entity_id
_entity_poly.type
_entity_poly.pdbx_seq_one_letter_code
_entity_poly.pdbx_strand_id
1 'polypeptide(L)' 'MALNSRELNEEGYALCGVCRKKFSVGELVDQCNFCGKWFCPDCARETPAGHGSGLICKRCYMRLKK' A
#
# COMPACT_ATOMS: atom_id res chain seq x y z
N MET A 1 0.85 -6.04 -19.51
CA MET A 1 -0.33 -5.85 -18.60
C MET A 1 -0.45 -4.39 -18.13
N ALA A 2 -1.66 -3.89 -17.83
CA ALA A 2 -1.83 -2.52 -17.32
C ALA A 2 -1.33 -2.38 -15.88
N LEU A 3 -0.51 -1.37 -15.61
CA LEU A 3 0.06 -1.11 -14.28
C LEU A 3 -1.06 -0.75 -13.29
N ASN A 4 -1.17 -1.52 -12.20
CA ASN A 4 -2.21 -1.29 -11.20
C ASN A 4 -1.63 -1.29 -9.78
N SER A 5 -2.48 -1.06 -8.77
CA SER A 5 -2.04 -0.93 -7.37
C SER A 5 -2.22 -2.20 -6.55
N ARG A 6 -2.63 -3.31 -7.15
CA ARG A 6 -2.88 -4.61 -6.49
C ARG A 6 -1.92 -5.68 -6.98
N GLU A 7 -1.53 -5.61 -8.24
CA GLU A 7 -0.68 -6.56 -8.91
C GLU A 7 0.53 -5.84 -9.49
N LEU A 8 1.66 -6.54 -9.48
CA LEU A 8 2.87 -6.12 -10.15
C LEU A 8 2.72 -6.40 -11.65
N ASN A 9 3.29 -5.55 -12.49
CA ASN A 9 3.43 -5.88 -13.91
C ASN A 9 4.56 -6.91 -14.12
N GLU A 10 4.73 -7.35 -15.36
CA GLU A 10 5.76 -8.32 -15.77
C GLU A 10 7.20 -7.83 -15.47
N GLU A 11 7.39 -6.53 -15.31
CA GLU A 11 8.65 -5.90 -14.96
C GLU A 11 8.83 -5.69 -13.44
N GLY A 12 7.86 -6.11 -12.61
CA GLY A 12 7.92 -5.97 -11.16
C GLY A 12 7.60 -4.58 -10.61
N TYR A 13 6.80 -3.78 -11.32
CA TYR A 13 6.33 -2.47 -10.86
C TYR A 13 4.85 -2.49 -10.47
N ALA A 14 4.47 -1.67 -9.48
CA ALA A 14 3.08 -1.36 -9.16
C ALA A 14 2.89 0.12 -8.83
N LEU A 15 1.63 0.56 -8.88
CA LEU A 15 1.23 1.90 -8.43
C LEU A 15 0.95 1.90 -6.93
N CYS A 16 1.39 2.93 -6.23
CA CYS A 16 0.91 3.15 -4.87
C CYS A 16 -0.61 3.43 -4.89
N GLY A 17 -1.38 2.66 -4.12
CA GLY A 17 -2.82 2.80 -3.98
C GLY A 17 -3.29 4.13 -3.36
N VAL A 18 -2.36 4.97 -2.86
CA VAL A 18 -2.62 6.28 -2.26
C VAL A 18 -2.14 7.41 -3.16
N CYS A 19 -0.84 7.50 -3.43
CA CYS A 19 -0.26 8.61 -4.20
C CYS A 19 -0.23 8.37 -5.72
N ARG A 20 -0.59 7.17 -6.18
CA ARG A 20 -0.67 6.78 -7.61
C ARG A 20 0.64 6.95 -8.38
N LYS A 21 1.79 7.06 -7.69
CA LYS A 21 3.12 7.01 -8.29
C LYS A 21 3.52 5.56 -8.57
N LYS A 22 4.32 5.33 -9.61
CA LYS A 22 4.92 4.04 -9.97
C LYS A 22 6.13 3.78 -9.08
N PHE A 23 6.21 2.58 -8.53
CA PHE A 23 7.33 2.08 -7.75
C PHE A 23 7.65 0.65 -8.18
N SER A 24 8.91 0.26 -8.04
CA SER A 24 9.31 -1.14 -8.19
C SER A 24 8.94 -1.95 -6.94
N VAL A 25 8.85 -3.27 -7.07
CA VAL A 25 8.55 -4.19 -5.95
C VAL A 25 9.55 -4.04 -4.80
N GLY A 26 10.82 -3.73 -5.10
CA GLY A 26 11.85 -3.50 -4.08
C GLY A 26 11.72 -2.16 -3.33
N GLU A 27 11.01 -1.18 -3.91
CA GLU A 27 10.74 0.11 -3.26
C GLU A 27 9.39 0.14 -2.53
N LEU A 28 8.48 -0.77 -2.87
CA LEU A 28 7.21 -0.92 -2.20
C LEU A 28 7.42 -1.63 -0.86
N VAL A 29 6.61 -1.25 0.14
CA VAL A 29 6.72 -1.84 1.47
C VAL A 29 6.07 -3.21 1.50
N ASP A 30 4.74 -3.21 1.34
CA ASP A 30 3.93 -4.43 1.29
C ASP A 30 2.52 -4.09 0.76
N GLN A 31 1.64 -5.09 0.72
CA GLN A 31 0.24 -4.89 0.43
C GLN A 31 -0.52 -4.51 1.70
N CYS A 32 -1.49 -3.60 1.58
CA CYS A 32 -2.22 -3.13 2.74
C CYS A 32 -3.18 -4.22 3.22
N ASN A 33 -2.99 -4.70 4.45
CA ASN A 33 -3.83 -5.73 5.07
C ASN A 33 -5.34 -5.43 5.03
N PHE A 34 -5.74 -4.17 4.88
CA PHE A 34 -7.15 -3.76 4.80
C PHE A 34 -7.71 -3.66 3.37
N CYS A 35 -6.91 -3.28 2.38
CA CYS A 35 -7.42 -3.04 1.02
C CYS A 35 -6.75 -3.84 -0.09
N GLY A 36 -5.71 -4.61 0.26
CA GLY A 36 -4.93 -5.45 -0.64
C GLY A 36 -4.20 -4.67 -1.72
N LYS A 37 -3.89 -3.38 -1.48
CA LYS A 37 -3.16 -2.54 -2.43
C LYS A 37 -1.74 -2.31 -1.98
N TRP A 38 -0.80 -2.35 -2.92
CA TRP A 38 0.58 -1.89 -2.75
C TRP A 38 0.65 -0.42 -2.39
N PHE A 39 1.59 -0.07 -1.52
CA PHE A 39 1.86 1.32 -1.15
C PHE A 39 3.36 1.55 -0.93
N CYS A 40 3.80 2.77 -1.22
CA CYS A 40 5.16 3.20 -0.97
C CYS A 40 5.38 3.49 0.52
N PRO A 41 6.65 3.52 0.98
CA PRO A 41 7.00 3.78 2.37
C PRO A 41 6.46 5.11 2.90
N ASP A 42 6.41 6.15 2.07
CA ASP A 42 5.83 7.45 2.46
C ASP A 42 4.34 7.35 2.82
N CYS A 43 3.62 6.46 2.12
CA CYS A 43 2.22 6.18 2.33
C CYS A 43 1.97 5.00 3.29
N ALA A 44 3.02 4.40 3.86
CA ALA A 44 2.91 3.36 4.87
C ALA A 44 2.58 3.98 6.23
N ARG A 45 1.67 3.35 6.97
CA ARG A 45 1.31 3.73 8.34
C ARG A 45 1.17 2.47 9.18
N GLU A 46 1.57 2.55 10.43
CA GLU A 46 1.34 1.46 11.38
C GLU A 46 -0.14 1.33 11.68
N THR A 47 -0.58 0.08 11.81
CA THR A 47 -1.95 -0.24 12.20
C THR A 47 -2.22 0.33 13.60
N PRO A 48 -3.31 1.09 13.82
CA PRO A 48 -3.64 1.61 15.14
C PRO A 48 -3.85 0.49 16.16
N ALA A 49 -3.50 0.76 17.42
CA ALA A 49 -3.76 -0.16 18.52
C ALA A 49 -5.25 -0.53 18.58
N GLY A 50 -5.54 -1.84 18.70
CA GLY A 50 -6.91 -2.38 18.68
C GLY A 50 -7.40 -2.88 17.32
N HIS A 51 -6.68 -2.63 16.22
CA HIS A 51 -7.05 -3.10 14.87
C HIS A 51 -6.11 -4.19 14.30
N GLY A 52 -5.08 -4.58 15.05
CA GLY A 52 -4.10 -5.60 14.66
C GLY A 52 -2.67 -5.06 14.63
N SER A 53 -1.77 -5.85 14.06
CA SER A 53 -0.35 -5.51 13.86
C SER A 53 0.01 -5.50 12.38
N GLY A 54 0.99 -4.67 12.01
CA GLY A 54 1.50 -4.55 10.64
C GLY A 54 1.29 -3.18 10.02
N LEU A 55 1.65 -3.06 8.74
CA LEU A 55 1.61 -1.81 7.99
C LEU A 55 0.38 -1.75 7.07
N ILE A 56 -0.25 -0.59 7.06
CA ILE A 56 -1.42 -0.28 6.27
C ILE A 56 -1.18 1.00 5.47
N CYS A 57 -1.93 1.18 4.39
CA CYS A 57 -1.83 2.41 3.62
C CYS A 57 -2.44 3.59 4.38
N LYS A 58 -1.88 4.79 4.19
CA LYS A 58 -2.32 6.06 4.79
C LYS A 58 -3.83 6.30 4.64
N ARG A 59 -4.42 5.88 3.53
CA ARG A 59 -5.86 6.02 3.27
C ARG A 59 -6.72 5.13 4.17
N CYS A 60 -6.30 3.89 4.42
CA CYS A 60 -6.98 3.00 5.38
C CYS A 60 -6.75 3.48 6.81
N TYR A 61 -5.55 3.92 7.16
CA TYR A 61 -5.25 4.50 8.45
C TYR A 61 -6.18 5.67 8.80
N MET A 62 -6.38 6.61 7.87
CA MET A 62 -7.32 7.74 8.08
C MET A 62 -8.78 7.30 8.25
N ARG A 63 -9.18 6.15 7.67
CA ARG A 63 -10.53 5.61 7.86
C ARG A 63 -10.70 4.95 9.22
N LEU A 64 -9.67 4.29 9.75
CA LEU A 64 -9.69 3.66 11.07
C LEU A 64 -9.63 4.67 12.21
N LYS A 65 -9.02 5.84 11.96
CA LYS A 65 -8.94 6.93 12.95
C LYS A 65 -10.23 7.73 13.13
N LYS A 66 -11.26 7.46 12.31
CA LYS A 66 -12.51 8.21 12.29
C LYS A 66 -13.60 7.40 12.98
#